data_AF-A0A329I1N2-F1
#
_entry.id   AF-A0A329I1N2-F1
#
_cell.length_a   1.000
_cell.length_b   1.000
_cell.length_c   1.000
_cell.angle_alpha   90.00
_cell.angle_beta   90.00
_cell.angle_gamma   90.00
#
_symmetry.space_group_name_H-M   'P 1'
#
loop_
_entity.id
_entity.type
_entity.pdbx_description
1 polymer ?
#
loop_
_entity_poly.entity_id
_entity_poly.type
_entity_poly.pdbx_seq_one_letter_code
_entity_poly.pdbx_strand_id
1 'polypeptide(L)'
;MMKMKKLKLVLVIIPILILWMILSPTAFFGDFNKAHEQISEDGKYKTVAYYVLPTTPVSFFQWAIEGDVFLVLYDAENKYLGQSSPFVFTDQYTIFGNDILFPDDADGTEKSLSLNGVNDFTEGYTIPVKNKKWWSVFYSFFY
;
A
#
# COMPACT_ATOMS: atom_id res chain seq x y z
N MET A 1 4.39 33.36 -26.96
CA MET A 1 4.81 31.94 -27.13
C MET A 1 5.46 31.32 -25.89
N MET A 2 6.34 32.02 -25.15
CA MET A 2 7.04 31.48 -23.97
C MET A 2 6.12 31.18 -22.75
N LYS A 3 5.07 31.98 -22.51
CA LYS A 3 4.09 31.74 -21.43
C LYS A 3 3.29 30.42 -21.61
N MET A 4 2.90 30.08 -22.84
CA MET A 4 2.19 28.81 -23.13
C MET A 4 3.09 27.58 -22.93
N LYS A 5 4.39 27.67 -23.26
CA LYS A 5 5.34 26.59 -23.01
C LYS A 5 5.54 26.37 -21.50
N LYS A 6 5.65 27.45 -20.72
CA LYS A 6 5.71 27.38 -19.24
C LYS A 6 4.42 26.80 -18.64
N LEU A 7 3.26 27.20 -19.13
CA LEU A 7 1.97 26.66 -18.67
C LEU A 7 1.85 25.16 -18.96
N LYS A 8 2.19 24.72 -20.18
CA LYS A 8 2.20 23.29 -20.54
C LYS A 8 3.16 22.48 -19.65
N LEU A 9 4.34 23.03 -19.36
CA LEU A 9 5.31 22.39 -18.49
C LEU A 9 4.77 22.23 -17.06
N VAL A 10 4.17 23.27 -16.51
CA VAL A 10 3.54 23.25 -15.18
C VAL A 10 2.41 22.20 -15.12
N LEU A 11 1.57 22.13 -16.15
CA LEU A 11 0.49 21.15 -16.24
C LEU A 11 0.98 19.69 -16.28
N VAL A 12 2.21 19.44 -16.73
CA VAL A 12 2.82 18.09 -16.72
C VAL A 12 3.55 17.82 -15.42
N ILE A 13 4.30 18.79 -14.89
CA ILE A 13 5.11 18.62 -13.69
C ILE A 13 4.24 18.47 -12.44
N ILE A 14 3.15 19.24 -12.31
CA ILE A 14 2.31 19.22 -11.10
C ILE A 14 1.74 17.82 -10.83
N PRO A 15 1.09 17.13 -11.79
CA PRO A 15 0.59 15.77 -11.57
C PRO A 15 1.70 14.78 -11.20
N ILE A 16 2.87 14.88 -11.84
CA ILE A 16 4.02 14.02 -11.51
C ILE A 16 4.48 14.27 -10.08
N LEU A 17 4.54 15.53 -9.65
CA LEU A 17 4.92 15.88 -8.29
C LEU A 17 3.87 15.41 -7.27
N ILE A 18 2.58 15.53 -7.58
CA ILE A 18 1.50 14.99 -6.74
C ILE A 18 1.61 13.47 -6.62
N LEU A 19 1.78 12.77 -7.75
CA LEU A 19 1.97 11.32 -7.74
C LEU A 19 3.22 10.92 -6.96
N TRP A 20 4.32 11.65 -7.10
CA TRP A 20 5.53 11.41 -6.32
C TRP A 20 5.30 11.62 -4.81
N MET A 21 4.55 12.65 -4.43
CA MET A 21 4.22 12.91 -3.01
C MET A 21 3.41 11.77 -2.39
N ILE A 22 2.53 11.15 -3.16
CA ILE A 22 1.65 10.08 -2.69
C ILE A 22 2.35 8.72 -2.75
N LEU A 23 3.11 8.46 -3.82
CA LEU A 23 3.62 7.13 -4.09
C LEU A 23 4.98 6.85 -3.44
N SER A 24 5.84 7.87 -3.30
CA SER A 24 7.18 7.68 -2.74
C SER A 24 7.22 7.17 -1.29
N PRO A 25 6.29 7.55 -0.38
CA PRO A 25 6.34 7.11 1.02
C PRO A 25 6.15 5.60 1.22
N THR A 26 5.51 4.93 0.26
CA THR A 26 5.19 3.49 0.29
C THR A 26 5.90 2.71 -0.82
N ALA A 27 6.87 3.32 -1.51
CA ALA A 27 7.62 2.69 -2.58
C ALA A 27 8.78 1.83 -2.08
N PHE A 28 9.31 2.11 -0.88
CA PHE A 28 10.49 1.45 -0.34
C PHE A 28 10.14 0.66 0.91
N PHE A 29 10.72 -0.54 1.01
CA PHE A 29 10.40 -1.52 2.03
C PHE A 29 11.64 -2.36 2.33
N GLY A 30 11.69 -2.91 3.54
CA GLY A 30 12.74 -3.80 4.00
C GLY A 30 12.70 -3.97 5.52
N ASP A 31 13.67 -4.67 6.08
CA ASP A 31 13.72 -4.93 7.52
C ASP A 31 13.78 -3.65 8.37
N PHE A 32 14.29 -2.54 7.81
CA PHE A 32 14.43 -1.26 8.50
C PHE A 32 13.11 -0.54 8.79
N ASN A 33 12.04 -0.83 8.04
CA ASN A 33 10.72 -0.23 8.24
C ASN A 33 9.61 -1.27 8.41
N LYS A 34 9.97 -2.56 8.57
CA LYS A 34 9.02 -3.63 8.88
C LYS A 34 8.43 -3.41 10.29
N ALA A 35 7.11 -3.31 10.36
CA ALA A 35 6.37 -3.11 11.60
C ALA A 35 5.83 -4.44 12.15
N HIS A 36 5.16 -5.20 11.28
CA HIS A 36 4.53 -6.48 11.64
C HIS A 36 4.48 -7.42 10.43
N GLU A 37 4.39 -8.72 10.68
CA GLU A 37 4.21 -9.74 9.66
C GLU A 37 3.27 -10.83 10.16
N GLN A 38 2.37 -11.24 9.27
CA GLN A 38 1.44 -12.33 9.50
C GLN A 38 1.44 -13.27 8.30
N ILE A 39 1.48 -14.57 8.59
CA ILE A 39 1.45 -15.64 7.59
C ILE A 39 0.06 -16.29 7.67
N SER A 40 -0.52 -16.63 6.52
CA SER A 40 -1.78 -17.37 6.47
C SER A 40 -1.65 -18.75 7.12
N GLU A 41 -2.74 -19.31 7.64
CA GLU A 41 -2.71 -20.62 8.32
C GLU A 41 -2.20 -21.74 7.40
N ASP A 42 -2.49 -21.66 6.12
CA ASP A 42 -2.04 -22.61 5.09
C ASP A 42 -0.61 -22.35 4.58
N GLY A 43 0.05 -21.29 5.05
CA GLY A 43 1.40 -20.88 4.67
C GLY A 43 1.54 -20.41 3.22
N LYS A 44 0.45 -20.27 2.46
CA LYS A 44 0.52 -19.87 1.05
C LYS A 44 0.73 -18.37 0.84
N TYR A 45 0.39 -17.58 1.84
CA TYR A 45 0.44 -16.13 1.76
C TYR A 45 1.10 -15.53 3.00
N LYS A 46 1.70 -14.36 2.79
CA LYS A 46 2.30 -13.57 3.84
C LYS A 46 1.96 -12.11 3.62
N THR A 47 1.46 -11.45 4.65
CA THR A 47 1.26 -10.01 4.65
C THR A 47 2.24 -9.35 5.59
N VAL A 48 2.84 -8.24 5.16
CA VAL A 48 3.80 -7.48 5.94
C VAL A 48 3.33 -6.03 6.00
N ALA A 49 3.26 -5.49 7.21
CA ALA A 49 3.07 -4.06 7.41
C ALA A 49 4.42 -3.36 7.48
N TYR A 50 4.54 -2.29 6.72
CA TYR A 50 5.71 -1.42 6.73
C TYR A 50 5.30 -0.01 7.14
N TYR A 51 6.10 0.63 7.99
CA TYR A 51 5.94 2.04 8.29
C TYR A 51 6.13 2.88 7.03
N VAL A 52 5.22 3.84 6.84
CA VAL A 52 5.32 4.87 5.80
C VAL A 52 6.62 5.64 6.02
N LEU A 53 7.39 5.85 4.96
CA LEU A 53 8.66 6.55 5.06
C LEU A 53 8.49 8.07 4.90
N PRO A 54 9.28 8.88 5.62
CA PRO A 54 9.21 10.33 5.57
C PRO A 54 9.88 10.92 4.31
N THR A 55 9.51 10.46 3.12
CA THR A 55 10.10 10.91 1.84
C THR A 55 9.58 12.27 1.38
N THR A 56 8.46 12.72 1.96
CA THR A 56 7.79 13.99 1.67
C THR A 56 7.37 14.68 2.98
N PRO A 57 7.10 16.00 2.97
CA PRO A 57 6.62 16.69 4.15
C PRO A 57 5.34 16.10 4.74
N VAL A 58 4.42 15.63 3.89
CA VAL A 58 3.15 15.02 4.35
C VAL A 58 3.44 13.69 5.04
N SER A 59 4.20 12.81 4.39
CA SER A 59 4.56 11.50 4.97
C SER A 59 5.45 11.62 6.21
N PHE A 60 6.15 12.73 6.39
CA PHE A 60 6.89 12.98 7.62
C PHE A 60 5.95 13.10 8.83
N PHE A 61 4.81 13.78 8.68
CA PHE A 61 3.80 13.85 9.75
C PHE A 61 3.20 12.47 10.06
N GLN A 62 2.84 11.71 9.01
CA GLN A 62 2.32 10.35 9.15
C GLN A 62 3.30 9.42 9.88
N TRP A 63 4.59 9.49 9.50
CA TRP A 63 5.65 8.69 10.12
C TRP A 63 5.94 9.11 11.57
N ALA A 64 6.08 10.41 11.83
CA ALA A 64 6.55 10.90 13.12
C ALA A 64 5.48 10.90 14.22
N ILE A 65 4.20 11.03 13.84
CA ILE A 65 3.10 11.24 14.79
C ILE A 65 2.11 10.07 14.78
N GLU A 66 1.71 9.61 13.60
CA GLU A 66 0.60 8.65 13.47
C GLU A 66 1.08 7.20 13.50
N GLY A 67 2.35 6.95 13.12
CA GLY A 67 2.88 5.59 13.04
C GLY A 67 2.20 4.77 11.94
N ASP A 68 1.77 5.47 10.88
CA ASP A 68 1.05 4.90 9.75
C ASP A 68 1.85 3.80 9.07
N VAL A 69 1.14 2.74 8.68
CA VAL A 69 1.69 1.63 7.92
C VAL A 69 0.93 1.39 6.62
N PHE A 70 1.57 0.70 5.69
CA PHE A 70 0.92 0.11 4.51
C PHE A 70 1.16 -1.40 4.50
N LEU A 71 0.21 -2.15 3.93
CA LEU A 71 0.31 -3.60 3.82
C LEU A 71 0.85 -4.01 2.46
N VAL A 72 1.69 -5.03 2.46
CA VAL A 72 2.18 -5.69 1.26
C VAL A 72 1.91 -7.17 1.36
N LEU A 73 1.27 -7.71 0.33
CA LEU A 73 0.94 -9.13 0.23
C LEU A 73 1.97 -9.84 -0.66
N TYR A 74 2.44 -10.97 -0.17
CA TYR A 74 3.36 -11.88 -0.84
C TYR A 74 2.79 -13.29 -0.89
N ASP A 75 3.28 -14.10 -1.84
CA ASP A 75 3.09 -15.55 -1.81
C ASP A 75 4.13 -16.25 -0.92
N ALA A 76 4.03 -17.58 -0.83
CA ALA A 76 4.93 -18.44 -0.08
C ALA A 76 6.41 -18.34 -0.50
N GLU A 77 6.70 -17.89 -1.73
CA GLU A 77 8.05 -17.69 -2.26
C GLU A 77 8.58 -16.27 -2.00
N ASN A 78 7.85 -15.47 -1.21
CA ASN A 78 8.09 -14.04 -0.97
C ASN A 78 7.97 -13.16 -2.23
N LYS A 79 7.25 -13.62 -3.26
CA LYS A 79 7.00 -12.81 -4.44
C LYS A 79 5.85 -11.84 -4.18
N TYR A 80 6.05 -10.59 -4.60
CA TYR A 80 5.05 -9.53 -4.45
C TYR A 80 3.76 -9.80 -5.24
N LEU A 81 2.63 -9.80 -4.54
CA LEU A 81 1.29 -9.94 -5.11
C LEU A 81 0.59 -8.59 -5.23
N GLY A 82 0.78 -7.68 -4.29
CA GLY A 82 0.17 -6.35 -4.29
C GLY A 82 0.38 -5.61 -2.97
N GLN A 83 -0.08 -4.36 -2.89
CA GLN A 83 -0.09 -3.61 -1.64
C GLN A 83 -1.38 -2.81 -1.45
N SER A 84 -1.61 -2.36 -0.22
CA SER A 84 -2.73 -1.49 0.16
C SER A 84 -2.65 -0.14 -0.57
N SER A 85 -3.77 0.57 -0.54
CA SER A 85 -3.91 1.90 -1.14
C SER A 85 -2.84 2.87 -0.60
N PRO A 86 -2.14 3.62 -1.45
CA PRO A 86 -1.25 4.70 -1.00
C PRO A 86 -2.02 5.97 -0.58
N PHE A 87 -3.35 5.90 -0.52
CA PHE A 87 -4.22 7.03 -0.19
C PHE A 87 -4.91 6.88 1.18
N VAL A 88 -4.81 5.70 1.80
CA VAL A 88 -5.49 5.37 3.06
C VAL A 88 -4.48 4.73 3.99
N PHE A 89 -4.38 5.26 5.20
CA PHE A 89 -3.38 4.84 6.19
C PHE A 89 -3.99 4.74 7.58
N THR A 90 -3.37 3.92 8.41
CA THR A 90 -3.61 3.82 9.85
C THR A 90 -2.43 3.10 10.51
N ASP A 91 -2.48 2.95 11.82
CA ASP A 91 -1.49 2.22 12.59
C ASP A 91 -1.64 0.69 12.49
N GLN A 92 -0.55 -0.04 12.71
CA GLN A 92 -0.56 -1.50 12.66
C GLN A 92 -1.55 -2.15 13.64
N TYR A 93 -1.80 -1.56 14.82
CA TYR A 93 -2.67 -2.17 15.83
C TYR A 93 -4.12 -2.14 15.38
N THR A 94 -4.54 -1.07 14.71
CA THR A 94 -5.85 -0.99 14.07
C THR A 94 -6.00 -2.07 12.98
N ILE A 95 -4.97 -2.31 12.15
CA ILE A 95 -5.04 -3.33 11.09
C ILE A 95 -5.12 -4.75 11.67
N PHE A 96 -4.12 -5.13 12.48
CA PHE A 96 -3.99 -6.50 13.00
C PHE A 96 -4.89 -6.77 14.21
N GLY A 97 -5.60 -5.76 14.71
CA GLY A 97 -6.72 -5.91 15.64
C GLY A 97 -8.02 -6.34 14.96
N ASN A 98 -8.11 -6.28 13.63
CA ASN A 98 -9.22 -6.85 12.85
C ASN A 98 -8.85 -8.24 12.33
N ASP A 99 -9.85 -9.05 12.00
CA ASP A 99 -9.61 -10.33 11.33
C ASP A 99 -9.13 -10.07 9.90
N ILE A 100 -7.91 -10.51 9.58
CA ILE A 100 -7.38 -10.48 8.21
C ILE A 100 -7.82 -11.76 7.50
N LEU A 101 -8.51 -11.57 6.37
CA LEU A 101 -8.90 -12.66 5.47
C LEU A 101 -7.88 -12.73 4.34
N PHE A 102 -7.19 -13.86 4.22
CA PHE A 102 -6.26 -14.09 3.13
C PHE A 102 -7.01 -14.52 1.85
N PRO A 103 -6.36 -14.46 0.67
CA PRO A 103 -7.03 -14.67 -0.61
C PRO A 103 -7.73 -16.01 -0.82
N ASP A 104 -7.40 -17.04 -0.05
CA ASP A 104 -8.02 -18.37 -0.09
C ASP A 104 -9.07 -18.58 1.02
N ASP A 105 -9.24 -17.62 1.94
CA ASP A 105 -10.14 -17.73 3.10
C ASP A 105 -11.58 -17.30 2.78
N ALA A 106 -11.77 -16.53 1.69
CA ALA A 106 -13.07 -16.03 1.27
C ALA A 106 -13.66 -16.87 0.12
N ASP A 107 -14.94 -17.24 0.23
CA ASP A 107 -15.71 -18.01 -0.78
C ASP A 107 -16.00 -17.24 -2.09
N GLY A 108 -15.31 -16.12 -2.33
CA GLY A 108 -15.48 -15.25 -3.49
C GLY A 108 -14.68 -15.69 -4.72
N THR A 109 -15.14 -15.26 -5.91
CA THR A 109 -14.42 -15.49 -7.18
C THR A 109 -13.14 -14.64 -7.30
N GLU A 110 -13.10 -13.49 -6.63
CA GLU A 110 -11.94 -12.61 -6.56
C GLU A 110 -11.08 -12.90 -5.32
N LYS A 111 -9.93 -13.53 -5.56
CA LYS A 111 -8.90 -13.75 -4.53
C LYS A 111 -8.28 -12.42 -4.12
N SER A 112 -8.48 -12.02 -2.87
CA SER A 112 -7.95 -10.78 -2.30
C SER A 112 -7.65 -10.92 -0.82
N LEU A 113 -6.64 -10.20 -0.34
CA LEU A 113 -6.51 -9.95 1.10
C LEU A 113 -7.49 -8.83 1.48
N SER A 114 -8.23 -8.99 2.57
CA SER A 114 -9.14 -7.97 3.09
C SER A 114 -9.16 -7.97 4.63
N LEU A 115 -9.60 -6.86 5.20
CA LEU A 115 -9.87 -6.74 6.63
C LEU A 115 -11.36 -6.96 6.87
N ASN A 116 -11.72 -7.80 7.82
CA ASN A 116 -13.09 -8.01 8.23
C ASN A 116 -13.62 -6.75 8.93
N GLY A 117 -14.59 -6.07 8.30
CA GLY A 117 -15.16 -4.83 8.80
C GLY A 117 -16.00 -4.11 7.74
N VAL A 118 -16.86 -3.21 8.20
CA VAL A 118 -17.80 -2.45 7.34
C VAL A 118 -17.46 -0.96 7.42
N ASN A 119 -16.34 -0.54 6.82
CA ASN A 119 -15.99 0.89 6.71
C ASN A 119 -15.10 1.17 5.48
N ASP A 120 -15.07 2.42 5.03
CA ASP A 120 -14.23 2.88 3.90
C ASP A 120 -12.73 2.60 4.13
N PHE A 121 -12.34 2.43 5.40
CA PHE A 121 -10.99 2.08 5.79
C PHE A 121 -10.60 0.66 5.34
N THR A 122 -11.45 -0.36 5.55
CA THR A 122 -11.13 -1.75 5.15
C THR A 122 -10.97 -1.90 3.63
N GLU A 123 -11.69 -1.10 2.84
CA GLU A 123 -11.53 -1.06 1.38
C GLU A 123 -10.13 -0.57 0.97
N GLY A 124 -9.57 0.41 1.70
CA GLY A 124 -8.23 0.93 1.45
C GLY A 124 -7.12 -0.12 1.62
N TYR A 125 -7.35 -1.13 2.45
CA TYR A 125 -6.43 -2.23 2.73
C TYR A 125 -6.70 -3.50 1.93
N THR A 126 -7.72 -3.49 1.07
CA THR A 126 -8.04 -4.66 0.25
C THR A 126 -7.04 -4.80 -0.90
N ILE A 127 -6.38 -5.96 -1.00
CA ILE A 127 -5.32 -6.25 -1.98
C ILE A 127 -5.78 -7.37 -2.92
N PRO A 128 -6.30 -7.07 -4.12
CA PRO A 128 -6.66 -8.10 -5.10
C PRO A 128 -5.43 -8.73 -5.74
N VAL A 129 -5.40 -10.06 -5.81
CA VAL A 129 -4.27 -10.84 -6.36
C VAL A 129 -4.32 -10.93 -7.88
N LYS A 130 -5.51 -11.14 -8.45
CA LYS A 130 -5.71 -11.30 -9.91
C LYS A 130 -5.85 -9.93 -10.61
N ASN A 131 -6.83 -9.14 -10.18
CA ASN A 131 -7.15 -7.83 -10.77
C ASN A 131 -6.40 -6.73 -10.01
N LYS A 132 -5.07 -6.70 -10.13
CA LYS A 132 -4.22 -5.77 -9.39
C LYS A 132 -4.63 -4.32 -9.62
N LYS A 133 -4.70 -3.54 -8.53
CA LYS A 133 -4.88 -2.08 -8.60
C LYS A 133 -3.69 -1.44 -9.32
N TRP A 134 -3.92 -0.30 -9.98
CA TRP A 134 -2.89 0.34 -10.80
C TRP A 134 -1.63 0.70 -10.01
N TRP A 135 -1.78 1.11 -8.75
CA TRP A 135 -0.63 1.39 -7.88
C TRP A 135 0.15 0.11 -7.58
N SER A 136 -0.53 -1.02 -7.34
CA SER A 136 0.15 -2.29 -7.13
C SER A 136 0.93 -2.74 -8.36
N VAL A 137 0.44 -2.45 -9.56
CA VAL A 137 1.18 -2.67 -10.81
C VAL A 137 2.41 -1.75 -10.87
N PHE A 138 2.25 -0.47 -10.55
CA PHE A 138 3.38 0.47 -10.46
C PHE A 138 4.44 0.01 -9.45
N TYR A 139 4.05 -0.48 -8.28
CA TYR A 139 5.02 -0.90 -7.26
C TYR A 139 5.75 -2.19 -7.61
N SER A 140 5.18 -3.05 -8.46
CA SER A 140 5.87 -4.27 -8.89
C SER A 140 7.21 -4.04 -9.61
N PHE A 141 7.53 -2.81 -10.02
CA PHE A 141 8.86 -2.46 -10.55
C PHE A 141 9.94 -2.31 -9.45
N PHE A 142 9.55 -2.25 -8.17
CA PHE A 142 10.46 -2.09 -7.03
C PHE A 142 10.65 -3.38 -6.20
N TYR A 143 9.92 -4.45 -6.54
CA TYR A 143 9.96 -5.78 -5.92
C TYR A 143 10.53 -6.82 -6.88
#